data_AF-A0A0S7YN83-F1
#
_entry.id   AF-A0A0S7YN83-F1
#
_cell.length_a   1.000
_cell.length_b   1.000
_cell.length_c   1.000
_cell.angle_alpha   90.00
_cell.angle_beta   90.00
_cell.angle_gamma   90.00
#
_symmetry.space_group_name_H-M   'P 1'
#
loop_
_entity.id
_entity.type
_entity.pdbx_description
1 polymer ?
#
loop_
_entity_poly.entity_id
_entity_poly.type
_entity_poly.pdbx_seq_one_letter_code
_entity_poly.pdbx_strand_id
1 'polypeptide(L)'
;PLTLIEVSRSLELLSRCHADRNELAVAAAKLNLPDSRDLITKLLHLSTLPESIQNGVRDEVIALAMALTLGDLEAPVADEWVRIFRDLNLGLNRQRELLTLVAEIAIREDRGIADVLFDNRIRQILSPTDADAAQKYRVLAAHLRQRRFPHITRAERRFDDLVQTLSLGPHARLTPPAHFEGTTYRLQLLFRSPEELERHRQAIEKLLDNPKFKAVLE
;
A
#
# COMPACT_ATOMS: atom_id res chain seq x y z
N PRO A 1 11.43 -29.77 -12.02
CA PRO A 1 10.86 -28.58 -12.69
C PRO A 1 11.82 -27.40 -12.54
N LEU A 2 12.12 -26.66 -13.62
CA LEU A 2 12.97 -25.47 -13.55
C LEU A 2 12.24 -24.34 -12.81
N THR A 3 12.95 -23.63 -11.95
CA THR A 3 12.48 -22.38 -11.34
C THR A 3 12.35 -21.28 -12.41
N LEU A 4 11.60 -20.22 -12.12
CA LEU A 4 11.42 -19.11 -13.06
C LEU A 4 12.74 -18.44 -13.46
N ILE A 5 13.70 -18.36 -12.53
CA ILE A 5 15.04 -17.82 -12.78
C ILE A 5 15.86 -18.75 -13.65
N GLU A 6 15.79 -20.07 -13.44
CA GLU A 6 16.47 -21.03 -14.31
C GLU A 6 15.90 -21.04 -15.73
N VAL A 7 14.58 -20.91 -15.87
CA VAL A 7 13.93 -20.72 -17.18
C VAL A 7 14.42 -19.43 -17.84
N SER A 8 14.42 -18.32 -17.10
CA SER A 8 14.91 -17.01 -17.58
C SER A 8 16.36 -17.08 -18.07
N ARG A 9 17.26 -17.71 -17.31
CA ARG A 9 18.67 -17.93 -17.70
C ARG A 9 18.81 -18.85 -18.90
N SER A 10 17.99 -19.91 -18.97
CA SER A 10 18.00 -20.82 -20.12
C SER A 10 17.58 -20.10 -21.41
N LEU A 11 16.56 -19.24 -21.34
CA LEU A 11 16.13 -18.40 -22.46
C LEU A 11 17.21 -17.36 -22.84
N GLU A 12 17.90 -16.79 -21.85
CA GLU A 12 19.02 -15.87 -22.10
C GLU A 12 20.14 -16.57 -22.88
N LEU A 13 20.55 -17.78 -22.47
CA LEU A 13 21.54 -18.57 -23.19
C LEU A 13 21.11 -18.89 -24.62
N LEU A 14 19.85 -19.30 -24.82
CA LEU A 14 19.30 -19.56 -26.15
C LEU A 14 19.25 -18.30 -27.03
N SER A 15 18.97 -17.14 -26.43
CA SER A 15 18.90 -15.88 -27.16
C SER A 15 20.24 -15.44 -27.77
N ARG A 16 21.36 -15.95 -27.25
CA ARG A 16 22.69 -15.73 -27.84
C ARG A 16 22.87 -16.46 -29.18
N CYS A 17 22.10 -17.52 -29.42
CA CYS A 17 22.15 -18.32 -30.65
C CYS A 17 21.05 -17.92 -31.66
N HIS A 18 20.04 -17.14 -31.24
CA HIS A 18 18.87 -16.80 -32.04
C HIS A 18 18.58 -15.30 -31.95
N ALA A 19 18.89 -14.56 -33.01
CA ALA A 19 18.66 -13.12 -33.07
C ALA A 19 17.16 -12.77 -33.19
N ASP A 20 16.38 -13.59 -33.90
CA ASP A 20 14.93 -13.39 -34.00
C ASP A 20 14.18 -14.03 -32.82
N ARG A 21 13.20 -13.29 -32.27
CA ARG A 21 12.33 -13.76 -31.19
C ARG A 21 11.42 -14.90 -31.62
N ASN A 22 11.05 -15.01 -32.90
CA ASN A 22 10.26 -16.17 -33.34
C ASN A 22 11.11 -17.44 -33.41
N GLU A 23 12.34 -17.33 -33.92
CA GLU A 23 13.30 -18.45 -33.91
C GLU A 23 13.60 -18.91 -32.49
N LEU A 24 13.80 -17.97 -31.56
CA LEU A 24 13.98 -18.26 -30.14
C LEU A 24 12.78 -18.99 -29.54
N ALA A 25 11.55 -18.57 -29.85
CA ALA A 25 10.33 -19.23 -29.38
C ALA A 25 10.23 -20.68 -29.88
N VAL A 26 10.56 -20.92 -31.17
CA VAL A 26 10.60 -22.27 -31.75
C VAL A 26 11.67 -23.14 -31.07
N ALA A 27 12.85 -22.58 -30.79
CA ALA A 27 13.92 -23.29 -30.07
C ALA A 27 13.53 -23.59 -28.61
N ALA A 28 12.89 -22.64 -27.92
CA ALA A 28 12.39 -22.81 -26.56
C ALA A 28 11.33 -23.91 -26.47
N ALA A 29 10.37 -23.95 -27.41
CA ALA A 29 9.34 -24.98 -27.47
C ALA A 29 9.92 -26.40 -27.57
N LYS A 30 10.98 -26.59 -28.37
CA LYS A 30 11.69 -27.89 -28.50
C LYS A 30 12.31 -28.38 -27.17
N LEU A 31 12.58 -27.45 -26.25
CA LEU A 31 13.17 -27.74 -24.94
C LEU A 31 12.14 -27.72 -23.81
N ASN A 32 10.84 -27.67 -24.13
CA ASN A 32 9.74 -27.52 -23.16
C ASN A 32 9.87 -26.25 -22.29
N LEU A 33 10.49 -25.20 -22.84
CA LEU A 33 10.53 -23.87 -22.23
C LEU A 33 9.35 -23.02 -22.74
N PRO A 34 8.97 -21.94 -22.03
CA PRO A 34 7.93 -21.04 -22.51
C PRO A 34 8.25 -20.44 -23.88
N ASP A 35 7.28 -20.50 -24.79
CA ASP A 35 7.39 -20.10 -26.19
C ASP A 35 6.56 -18.85 -26.54
N SER A 36 5.73 -18.36 -25.60
CA SER A 36 5.03 -17.09 -25.75
C SER A 36 6.03 -15.93 -25.86
N ARG A 37 5.96 -15.16 -26.96
CA ARG A 37 6.87 -14.03 -27.22
C ARG A 37 6.85 -12.99 -26.10
N ASP A 38 5.67 -12.69 -25.56
CA ASP A 38 5.50 -11.76 -24.44
C ASP A 38 6.21 -12.30 -23.18
N LEU A 39 6.01 -13.58 -22.86
CA LEU A 39 6.62 -14.21 -21.70
C LEU A 39 8.14 -14.33 -21.86
N ILE A 40 8.63 -14.70 -23.04
CA ILE A 40 10.06 -14.71 -23.36
C ILE A 40 10.67 -13.32 -23.13
N THR A 41 10.00 -12.26 -23.62
CA THR A 41 10.50 -10.89 -23.46
C THR A 41 10.61 -10.51 -21.98
N LYS A 42 9.58 -10.83 -21.18
CA LYS A 42 9.58 -10.60 -19.73
C LYS A 42 10.67 -11.40 -19.01
N LEU A 43 10.87 -12.65 -19.39
CA LEU A 43 11.87 -13.53 -18.77
C LEU A 43 13.30 -13.16 -19.15
N LEU A 44 13.52 -12.69 -20.38
CA LEU A 44 14.81 -12.12 -20.79
C LEU A 44 15.07 -10.79 -20.08
N HIS A 45 14.06 -9.98 -19.85
CA HIS A 45 14.25 -8.77 -19.05
C HIS A 45 14.59 -9.13 -17.60
N LEU A 46 13.91 -10.11 -17.00
CA LEU A 46 14.20 -10.59 -15.64
C LEU A 46 15.68 -11.00 -15.45
N SER A 47 16.32 -11.64 -16.43
CA SER A 47 17.73 -12.03 -16.30
C SER A 47 18.70 -10.84 -16.30
N THR A 48 18.26 -9.67 -16.77
CA THR A 48 19.04 -8.42 -16.79
C THR A 48 18.84 -7.57 -15.54
N LEU A 49 17.84 -7.87 -14.70
CA LEU A 49 17.56 -7.10 -13.49
C LEU A 49 18.63 -7.31 -12.40
N PRO A 50 18.77 -6.37 -11.46
CA PRO A 50 19.67 -6.51 -10.31
C PRO A 50 19.51 -7.85 -9.57
N GLU A 51 20.61 -8.33 -8.99
CA GLU A 51 20.65 -9.64 -8.32
C GLU A 51 19.67 -9.71 -7.14
N SER A 52 19.45 -8.59 -6.43
CA SER A 52 18.44 -8.46 -5.38
C SER A 52 17.04 -8.85 -5.85
N ILE A 53 16.62 -8.35 -7.01
CA ILE A 53 15.31 -8.63 -7.63
C ILE A 53 15.25 -10.09 -8.09
N GLN A 54 16.30 -10.57 -8.78
CA GLN A 54 16.35 -11.97 -9.22
C GLN A 54 16.28 -12.94 -8.04
N ASN A 55 17.01 -12.64 -6.96
CA ASN A 55 16.98 -13.40 -5.72
C ASN A 55 15.60 -13.30 -5.05
N GLY A 56 14.96 -12.12 -5.05
CA GLY A 56 13.60 -11.95 -4.55
C GLY A 56 12.57 -12.80 -5.31
N VAL A 57 12.72 -12.99 -6.61
CA VAL A 57 11.86 -13.90 -7.40
C VAL A 57 12.16 -15.36 -7.08
N ARG A 58 13.45 -15.73 -7.01
CA ARG A 58 13.88 -17.10 -6.66
C ARG A 58 13.36 -17.53 -5.29
N ASP A 59 13.43 -16.62 -4.32
CA ASP A 59 13.02 -16.86 -2.94
C ASP A 59 11.49 -16.69 -2.75
N GLU A 60 10.72 -16.52 -3.84
CA GLU A 60 9.27 -16.30 -3.86
C GLU A 60 8.78 -15.08 -3.07
N VAL A 61 9.67 -14.15 -2.73
CA VAL A 61 9.34 -12.87 -2.07
C VAL A 61 8.56 -11.96 -3.01
N ILE A 62 8.94 -11.91 -4.29
CA ILE A 62 8.27 -11.11 -5.30
C ILE A 62 7.90 -11.94 -6.53
N ALA A 63 6.71 -11.69 -7.07
CA ALA A 63 6.29 -12.30 -8.33
C ALA A 63 6.93 -11.60 -9.55
N LEU A 64 6.95 -12.26 -10.71
CA LEU A 64 7.49 -11.71 -11.97
C LEU A 64 6.98 -10.29 -12.26
N ALA A 65 5.67 -10.06 -12.11
CA ALA A 65 5.09 -8.74 -12.37
C ALA A 65 5.69 -7.65 -11.47
N MET A 66 5.92 -7.96 -10.18
CA MET A 66 6.55 -7.02 -9.24
C MET A 66 8.03 -6.83 -9.56
N ALA A 67 8.73 -7.89 -9.95
CA ALA A 67 10.13 -7.80 -10.36
C ALA A 67 10.32 -6.83 -11.54
N LEU A 68 9.45 -6.92 -12.57
CA LEU A 68 9.49 -5.99 -13.70
C LEU A 68 9.20 -4.55 -13.27
N THR A 69 8.21 -4.32 -12.39
CA THR A 69 7.92 -2.99 -11.84
C THR A 69 9.11 -2.40 -11.06
N LEU A 70 9.79 -3.22 -10.26
CA LEU A 70 10.99 -2.77 -9.54
C LEU A 70 12.20 -2.55 -10.45
N GLY A 71 12.24 -3.23 -11.60
CA GLY A 71 13.29 -3.08 -12.61
C GLY A 71 13.32 -1.70 -13.27
N ASP A 72 12.20 -0.98 -13.26
CA ASP A 72 12.09 0.39 -13.75
C ASP A 72 12.60 1.45 -12.76
N LEU A 73 12.94 1.04 -11.52
CA LEU A 73 13.43 1.94 -10.47
C LEU A 73 14.97 1.95 -10.43
N GLU A 74 15.52 3.00 -9.82
CA GLU A 74 16.95 3.05 -9.51
C GLU A 74 17.33 1.88 -8.57
N ALA A 75 18.47 1.25 -8.83
CA ALA A 75 18.90 0.04 -8.11
C ALA A 75 18.83 0.17 -6.57
N PRO A 76 19.30 1.26 -5.93
CA PRO A 76 19.19 1.39 -4.46
C PRO A 76 17.75 1.40 -3.95
N VAL A 77 16.82 1.96 -4.73
CA VAL A 77 15.39 2.02 -4.39
C VAL A 77 14.75 0.64 -4.56
N ALA A 78 15.07 -0.05 -5.65
CA ALA A 78 14.58 -1.40 -5.90
C ALA A 78 15.06 -2.39 -4.83
N ASP A 79 16.35 -2.32 -4.46
CA ASP A 79 16.95 -3.16 -3.41
C ASP A 79 16.25 -2.97 -2.06
N GLU A 80 15.96 -1.72 -1.70
CA GLU A 80 15.25 -1.39 -0.47
C GLU A 80 13.81 -1.93 -0.47
N TRP A 81 13.11 -1.88 -1.61
CA TRP A 81 11.78 -2.50 -1.72
C TRP A 81 11.82 -4.01 -1.54
N VAL A 82 12.76 -4.70 -2.18
CA VAL A 82 12.94 -6.16 -2.01
C VAL A 82 13.21 -6.50 -0.55
N ARG A 83 14.06 -5.72 0.12
CA ARG A 83 14.34 -5.87 1.55
C ARG A 83 13.08 -5.71 2.40
N ILE A 84 12.32 -4.64 2.20
CA ILE A 84 11.07 -4.38 2.93
C ILE A 84 10.06 -5.52 2.72
N PHE A 85 9.90 -5.99 1.49
CA PHE A 85 8.95 -7.06 1.17
C PHE A 85 9.32 -8.38 1.83
N ARG A 86 10.62 -8.68 1.91
CA ARG A 86 11.16 -9.84 2.61
C ARG A 86 10.96 -9.72 4.13
N ASP A 87 11.41 -8.62 4.71
CA ASP A 87 11.38 -8.39 6.17
C ASP A 87 9.95 -8.39 6.73
N LEU A 88 8.99 -7.89 5.94
CA LEU A 88 7.58 -7.81 6.32
C LEU A 88 6.74 -8.99 5.80
N ASN A 89 7.32 -9.93 5.05
CA ASN A 89 6.65 -11.07 4.40
C ASN A 89 5.33 -10.64 3.70
N LEU A 90 5.42 -9.68 2.78
CA LEU A 90 4.25 -9.08 2.17
C LEU A 90 3.78 -9.84 0.94
N GLY A 91 2.48 -10.15 0.87
CA GLY A 91 1.86 -10.60 -0.37
C GLY A 91 1.74 -9.48 -1.42
N LEU A 92 1.58 -9.85 -2.69
CA LEU A 92 1.60 -8.97 -3.86
C LEU A 92 0.70 -7.71 -3.74
N ASN A 93 -0.49 -7.84 -3.15
CA ASN A 93 -1.40 -6.70 -2.99
C ASN A 93 -0.86 -5.65 -2.01
N ARG A 94 -0.23 -6.09 -0.92
CA ARG A 94 0.40 -5.19 0.07
C ARG A 94 1.65 -4.55 -0.49
N GLN A 95 2.43 -5.29 -1.27
CA GLN A 95 3.59 -4.75 -1.99
C GLN A 95 3.19 -3.61 -2.93
N ARG A 96 2.16 -3.83 -3.76
CA ARG A 96 1.59 -2.82 -4.66
C ARG A 96 1.07 -1.61 -3.90
N GLU A 97 0.33 -1.83 -2.83
CA GLU A 97 -0.19 -0.74 -1.99
C GLU A 97 0.93 0.17 -1.48
N LEU A 98 2.01 -0.38 -0.92
CA LEU A 98 3.10 0.44 -0.40
C LEU A 98 3.83 1.21 -1.51
N LEU A 99 4.08 0.57 -2.64
CA LEU A 99 4.68 1.23 -3.81
C LEU A 99 3.84 2.41 -4.29
N THR A 100 2.53 2.20 -4.45
CA THR A 100 1.59 3.26 -4.84
C THR A 100 1.60 4.40 -3.83
N LEU A 101 1.51 4.11 -2.53
CA LEU A 101 1.51 5.15 -1.51
C LEU A 101 2.79 5.99 -1.54
N VAL A 102 3.96 5.36 -1.64
CA VAL A 102 5.24 6.09 -1.70
C VAL A 102 5.35 6.92 -2.97
N ALA A 103 5.00 6.38 -4.14
CA ALA A 103 5.02 7.11 -5.40
C ALA A 103 4.07 8.31 -5.39
N GLU A 104 2.86 8.15 -4.86
CA GLU A 104 1.89 9.23 -4.78
C GLU A 104 2.26 10.32 -3.75
N ILE A 105 2.95 9.94 -2.66
CA ILE A 105 3.52 10.91 -1.71
C ILE A 105 4.64 11.69 -2.37
N ALA A 106 5.54 11.01 -3.11
CA ALA A 106 6.64 11.63 -3.83
C ALA A 106 6.12 12.71 -4.81
N ILE A 107 5.10 12.37 -5.61
CA ILE A 107 4.44 13.33 -6.51
C ILE A 107 3.82 14.50 -5.73
N ARG A 108 3.10 14.23 -4.64
CA ARG A 108 2.40 15.26 -3.87
C ARG A 108 3.35 16.23 -3.16
N GLU A 109 4.51 15.74 -2.72
CA GLU A 109 5.50 16.52 -1.98
C GLU A 109 6.58 17.12 -2.89
N ASP A 110 6.51 16.91 -4.20
CA ASP A 110 7.54 17.31 -5.17
C ASP A 110 8.94 16.79 -4.80
N ARG A 111 9.00 15.49 -4.46
CA ARG A 111 10.21 14.78 -4.03
C ARG A 111 10.43 13.51 -4.84
N GLY A 112 11.66 12.98 -4.84
CA GLY A 112 11.94 11.67 -5.43
C GLY A 112 11.37 10.51 -4.61
N ILE A 113 11.14 9.36 -5.24
CA ILE A 113 10.72 8.12 -4.55
C ILE A 113 11.75 7.75 -3.46
N ALA A 114 13.05 7.87 -3.78
CA ALA A 114 14.13 7.61 -2.84
C ALA A 114 14.01 8.49 -1.58
N ASP A 115 13.71 9.78 -1.74
CA ASP A 115 13.59 10.72 -0.63
C ASP A 115 12.47 10.37 0.35
N VAL A 116 11.37 9.82 -0.16
CA VAL A 116 10.24 9.35 0.66
C VAL A 116 10.57 8.01 1.29
N LEU A 117 11.10 7.05 0.52
CA LEU A 117 11.39 5.69 0.99
C LEU A 117 12.45 5.68 2.10
N PHE A 118 13.49 6.51 1.95
CA PHE A 118 14.59 6.61 2.91
C PHE A 118 14.36 7.62 4.03
N ASP A 119 13.14 8.13 4.17
CA ASP A 119 12.75 9.03 5.24
C ASP A 119 13.03 8.42 6.63
N ASN A 120 13.53 9.24 7.55
CA ASN A 120 13.87 8.82 8.92
C ASN A 120 12.70 8.14 9.63
N ARG A 121 11.46 8.57 9.38
CA ARG A 121 10.29 7.98 10.01
C ARG A 121 10.02 6.56 9.50
N ILE A 122 10.20 6.30 8.21
CA ILE A 122 10.07 4.96 7.63
C ILE A 122 11.17 4.05 8.20
N ARG A 123 12.42 4.54 8.25
CA ARG A 123 13.55 3.79 8.83
C ARG A 123 13.31 3.41 10.29
N GLN A 124 12.75 4.32 11.09
CA GLN A 124 12.38 4.05 12.48
C GLN A 124 11.33 2.93 12.60
N ILE A 125 10.28 2.97 11.77
CA ILE A 125 9.21 1.96 11.77
C ILE A 125 9.76 0.58 11.38
N LEU A 126 10.69 0.55 10.42
CA LEU A 126 11.30 -0.67 9.90
C LEU A 126 12.47 -1.18 10.77
N SER A 127 12.89 -0.42 11.77
CA SER A 127 14.03 -0.80 12.61
C SER A 127 13.84 -2.16 13.31
N PRO A 128 14.92 -2.87 13.66
CA PRO A 128 14.82 -4.11 14.43
C PRO A 128 14.19 -3.82 15.80
N THR A 129 13.04 -4.43 16.05
CA THR A 129 12.24 -4.33 17.28
C THR A 129 11.51 -5.65 17.48
N ASP A 130 11.04 -5.95 18.68
CA ASP A 130 10.25 -7.17 18.98
C ASP A 130 8.86 -7.21 18.30
N ALA A 131 8.44 -6.14 17.64
CA ALA A 131 7.19 -6.12 16.88
C ALA A 131 7.22 -7.09 15.68
N ASP A 132 6.15 -7.86 15.52
CA ASP A 132 5.99 -8.76 14.38
C ASP A 132 5.84 -8.01 13.04
N ALA A 133 6.07 -8.73 11.94
CA ALA A 133 6.00 -8.19 10.58
C ALA A 133 4.64 -7.57 10.22
N ALA A 134 3.54 -8.14 10.72
CA ALA A 134 2.19 -7.66 10.43
C ALA A 134 1.91 -6.33 11.16
N GLN A 135 2.42 -6.17 12.37
CA GLN A 135 2.34 -4.95 13.15
C GLN A 135 3.18 -3.85 12.50
N LYS A 136 4.41 -4.15 12.10
CA LYS A 136 5.27 -3.19 11.36
C LYS A 136 4.61 -2.72 10.07
N TYR A 137 4.05 -3.65 9.28
CA TYR A 137 3.27 -3.31 8.09
C TYR A 137 2.11 -2.36 8.41
N ARG A 138 1.34 -2.65 9.46
CA ARG A 138 0.18 -1.84 9.84
C ARG A 138 0.59 -0.41 10.18
N VAL A 139 1.66 -0.25 10.95
CA VAL A 139 2.21 1.06 11.34
C VAL A 139 2.75 1.80 10.11
N LEU A 140 3.49 1.12 9.23
CA LEU A 140 4.03 1.71 8.00
C LEU A 140 2.90 2.17 7.07
N ALA A 141 1.95 1.29 6.77
CA ALA A 141 0.82 1.60 5.90
C ALA A 141 -0.04 2.74 6.48
N ALA A 142 -0.29 2.75 7.79
CA ALA A 142 -1.01 3.85 8.44
C ALA A 142 -0.24 5.17 8.31
N HIS A 143 1.08 5.16 8.55
CA HIS A 143 1.92 6.35 8.40
C HIS A 143 1.89 6.89 6.96
N LEU A 144 2.07 6.02 5.97
CA LEU A 144 2.04 6.40 4.55
C LEU A 144 0.66 6.92 4.13
N ARG A 145 -0.44 6.26 4.52
CA ARG A 145 -1.80 6.76 4.22
C ARG A 145 -2.06 8.13 4.84
N GLN A 146 -1.67 8.35 6.09
CA GLN A 146 -1.82 9.66 6.74
C GLN A 146 -0.99 10.74 6.04
N ARG A 147 0.24 10.40 5.63
CA ARG A 147 1.11 11.31 4.89
C ARG A 147 0.56 11.60 3.51
N ARG A 148 -0.07 10.62 2.85
CA ARG A 148 -0.70 10.78 1.54
C ARG A 148 -1.97 11.64 1.59
N PHE A 149 -2.84 11.40 2.58
CA PHE A 149 -4.16 12.04 2.72
C PHE A 149 -4.29 12.93 3.98
N PRO A 150 -3.46 13.96 4.18
CA PRO A 150 -3.44 14.69 5.44
C PRO A 150 -4.68 15.54 5.67
N HIS A 151 -5.41 15.94 4.64
CA HIS A 151 -6.70 16.63 4.81
C HIS A 151 -7.74 15.69 5.42
N ILE A 152 -7.86 14.47 4.91
CA ILE A 152 -8.73 13.43 5.46
C ILE A 152 -8.30 13.09 6.89
N THR A 153 -7.01 12.86 7.13
CA THR A 153 -6.51 12.55 8.49
C THR A 153 -6.76 13.70 9.48
N ARG A 154 -6.66 14.96 9.05
CA ARG A 154 -7.01 16.11 9.90
C ARG A 154 -8.51 16.17 10.18
N ALA A 155 -9.35 15.88 9.19
CA ALA A 155 -10.80 15.82 9.34
C ALA A 155 -11.21 14.68 10.30
N GLU A 156 -10.64 13.49 10.15
CA GLU A 156 -10.81 12.35 11.05
C GLU A 156 -10.49 12.73 12.51
N ARG A 157 -9.30 13.30 12.75
CA ARG A 157 -8.90 13.70 14.11
C ARG A 157 -9.83 14.76 14.71
N ARG A 158 -10.19 15.78 13.93
CA ARG A 158 -11.14 16.82 14.38
C ARG A 158 -12.50 16.22 14.72
N PHE A 159 -12.95 15.25 13.94
CA PHE A 159 -14.21 14.55 14.16
C PHE A 159 -14.16 13.65 15.40
N ASP A 160 -13.08 12.89 15.59
CA ASP A 160 -12.90 12.04 16.77
C ASP A 160 -12.82 12.88 18.05
N ASP A 161 -12.07 13.98 18.04
CA ASP A 161 -11.99 14.93 19.16
C ASP A 161 -13.36 15.54 19.48
N LEU A 162 -14.15 15.86 18.45
CA LEU A 162 -15.51 16.35 18.57
C LEU A 162 -16.41 15.28 19.23
N VAL A 163 -16.42 14.05 18.72
CA VAL A 163 -17.24 12.95 19.26
C VAL A 163 -16.88 12.68 20.73
N GLN A 164 -15.59 12.69 21.09
CA GLN A 164 -15.15 12.54 22.47
C GLN A 164 -15.63 13.69 23.36
N THR A 165 -15.50 14.94 22.88
CA THR A 165 -15.95 16.13 23.64
C THR A 165 -17.46 16.14 23.84
N LEU A 166 -18.23 15.69 22.84
CA LEU A 166 -19.69 15.71 22.87
C LEU A 166 -20.29 14.71 23.86
N SER A 167 -19.54 13.67 24.27
CA SER A 167 -20.00 12.66 25.24
C SER A 167 -21.42 12.16 24.95
N LEU A 168 -21.71 11.83 23.69
CA LEU A 168 -23.06 11.46 23.20
C LEU A 168 -23.66 10.22 23.90
N GLY A 169 -22.85 9.49 24.67
CA GLY A 169 -23.25 8.31 25.41
C GLY A 169 -23.22 7.04 24.55
N PRO A 170 -23.32 5.86 25.17
CA PRO A 170 -23.15 4.57 24.49
C PRO A 170 -24.26 4.23 23.48
N HIS A 171 -25.36 4.97 23.50
CA HIS A 171 -26.54 4.73 22.65
C HIS A 171 -26.71 5.78 21.55
N ALA A 172 -25.71 6.63 21.32
CA ALA A 172 -25.71 7.59 20.24
C ALA A 172 -24.40 7.48 19.45
N ARG A 173 -24.52 7.47 18.12
CA ARG A 173 -23.37 7.40 17.22
C ARG A 173 -23.50 8.44 16.12
N LEU A 174 -22.54 9.35 16.07
CA LEU A 174 -22.35 10.26 14.95
C LEU A 174 -21.36 9.60 13.97
N THR A 175 -21.72 9.54 12.70
CA THR A 175 -20.88 8.99 11.62
C THR A 175 -20.68 10.07 10.55
N PRO A 176 -19.43 10.36 10.16
CA PRO A 176 -19.15 11.34 9.11
C PRO A 176 -19.46 10.76 7.73
N PRO A 177 -19.53 11.59 6.68
CA PRO A 177 -19.58 11.12 5.31
C PRO A 177 -18.31 10.36 4.94
N ALA A 178 -18.40 9.48 3.93
CA ALA A 178 -17.25 8.73 3.45
C ALA A 178 -16.12 9.69 3.04
N HIS A 179 -14.91 9.42 3.55
CA HIS A 179 -13.70 10.24 3.31
C HIS A 179 -13.83 11.73 3.63
N PHE A 180 -14.88 12.15 4.36
CA PHE A 180 -15.23 13.56 4.61
C PHE A 180 -15.47 14.38 3.32
N GLU A 181 -15.84 13.73 2.22
CA GLU A 181 -16.13 14.40 0.93
C GLU A 181 -17.62 14.73 0.73
N GLY A 182 -18.48 14.28 1.65
CA GLY A 182 -19.91 14.57 1.63
C GLY A 182 -20.31 15.69 2.58
N THR A 183 -21.51 16.20 2.40
CA THR A 183 -22.13 17.18 3.32
C THR A 183 -23.08 16.53 4.33
N THR A 184 -23.35 15.23 4.17
CA THR A 184 -24.34 14.50 4.97
C THR A 184 -23.68 13.71 6.08
N TYR A 185 -23.97 14.10 7.32
CA TYR A 185 -23.62 13.37 8.52
C TYR A 185 -24.78 12.48 8.97
N ARG A 186 -24.48 11.33 9.56
CA ARG A 186 -25.49 10.41 10.11
C ARG A 186 -25.41 10.38 11.62
N LEU A 187 -26.51 10.77 12.27
CA LEU A 187 -26.70 10.56 13.70
C LEU A 187 -27.65 9.37 13.92
N GLN A 188 -27.20 8.37 14.68
CA GLN A 188 -28.00 7.22 15.07
C GLN A 188 -28.21 7.25 16.58
N LEU A 189 -29.46 7.18 17.01
CA LEU A 189 -29.86 7.18 18.42
C LEU A 189 -30.64 5.89 18.72
N LEU A 190 -30.25 5.20 19.78
CA LEU A 190 -30.93 4.02 20.29
C LEU A 190 -31.59 4.36 21.63
N PHE A 191 -32.86 4.00 21.79
CA PHE A 191 -33.61 4.22 23.02
C PHE A 191 -34.65 3.11 23.20
N ARG A 192 -34.99 2.81 24.45
CA ARG A 192 -35.99 1.83 24.87
C ARG A 192 -37.12 2.46 25.68
N SER A 193 -36.97 3.72 26.09
CA SER A 193 -37.98 4.44 26.85
C SER A 193 -38.06 5.91 26.44
N PRO A 194 -39.18 6.60 26.74
CA PRO A 194 -39.32 8.03 26.50
C PRO A 194 -38.27 8.88 27.23
N GLU A 195 -37.85 8.47 28.43
CA GLU A 195 -36.83 9.18 29.22
C GLU A 195 -35.45 9.14 28.55
N GLU A 196 -35.12 8.05 27.86
CA GLU A 196 -33.88 7.97 27.07
C GLU A 196 -33.92 8.87 25.84
N LEU A 197 -35.07 8.95 25.16
CA LEU A 197 -35.25 9.87 24.04
C LEU A 197 -35.14 11.34 24.48
N GLU A 198 -35.66 11.66 25.67
CA GLU A 198 -35.54 13.00 26.26
C GLU A 198 -34.09 13.36 26.61
N ARG A 199 -33.29 12.40 27.10
CA ARG A 199 -31.83 12.60 27.28
C ARG A 199 -31.12 12.84 25.95
N HIS A 200 -31.49 12.10 24.89
CA HIS A 200 -30.93 12.32 23.56
C HIS A 200 -31.29 13.70 23.01
N ARG A 201 -32.52 14.18 23.23
CA ARG A 201 -32.96 15.54 22.86
C ARG A 201 -32.04 16.58 23.51
N GLN A 202 -31.83 16.49 24.81
CA GLN A 202 -30.95 17.41 25.55
C GLN A 202 -29.49 17.35 25.06
N ALA A 203 -29.00 16.17 24.67
CA ALA A 203 -27.66 16.01 24.09
C ALA A 203 -27.56 16.65 22.70
N ILE A 204 -28.59 16.51 21.86
CA ILE A 204 -28.66 17.16 20.54
C ILE A 204 -28.68 18.68 20.68
N GLU A 205 -29.44 19.24 21.62
CA GLU A 205 -29.50 20.69 21.85
C GLU A 205 -28.11 21.25 22.22
N LYS A 206 -27.42 20.61 23.16
CA LYS A 206 -26.03 20.96 23.51
C LYS A 206 -25.07 20.87 22.32
N LEU A 207 -25.32 19.92 21.42
CA LEU A 207 -24.52 19.71 20.22
C LEU A 207 -24.75 20.81 19.17
N LEU A 208 -25.99 21.27 19.01
CA LEU A 208 -26.32 22.42 18.13
C LEU A 208 -25.72 23.73 18.64
N ASP A 209 -25.57 23.88 19.95
CA ASP A 209 -24.95 25.05 20.58
C ASP A 209 -23.41 25.00 20.56
N ASN A 210 -22.81 23.84 20.25
CA ASN A 210 -21.36 23.69 20.26
C ASN A 210 -20.74 24.30 18.98
N PRO A 211 -19.91 25.35 19.09
CA PRO A 211 -19.29 26.00 17.94
C PRO A 211 -18.35 25.06 17.16
N LYS A 212 -17.75 24.06 17.82
CA LYS A 212 -16.92 23.05 17.15
C LYS A 212 -17.73 22.14 16.25
N PHE A 213 -19.00 21.87 16.59
CA PHE A 213 -19.88 21.03 15.75
C PHE A 213 -20.23 21.76 14.46
N LYS A 214 -20.56 23.06 14.54
CA LYS A 214 -20.81 23.90 13.35
C LYS A 214 -19.60 23.94 12.42
N ALA A 215 -18.40 24.12 12.96
CA ALA A 215 -17.15 24.15 12.20
C ALA A 215 -16.75 22.81 11.53
N VAL A 216 -17.41 21.70 11.88
CA VAL A 216 -17.20 20.38 11.24
C VAL A 216 -18.22 20.14 10.11
N LEU A 217 -19.34 20.87 10.12
CA LEU A 217 -20.35 20.83 9.05
C LEU A 217 -20.04 21.80 7.89
N GLU A 218 -19.19 22.80 8.12
CA GLU A 218 -18.67 23.77 7.15
C GLU A 218 -17.40 23.26 6.45
#